data_AF-A0A2N1D1F1-F1
#
_entry.id   AF-A0A2N1D1F1-F1
#
_cell.length_a   1.000
_cell.length_b   1.000
_cell.length_c   1.000
_cell.angle_alpha   90.00
_cell.angle_beta   90.00
_cell.angle_gamma   90.00
#
_symmetry.space_group_name_H-M   'P 1'
#
loop_
_entity.id
_entity.type
_entity.pdbx_description
1 polymer ?
#
loop_
_entity_poly.entity_id
_entity_poly.type
_entity_poly.pdbx_seq_one_letter_code
_entity_poly.pdbx_strand_id
1 'polypeptide(L)'
;MELKSFSWEVRSETCAVKTVDFSLLKEGTTGIPQDVAPFFFNSQLEEGEDRQLEFVVLGQSAKCLISRRNNRHRLFFKELKHRLAGYNLTEGDLLFFDKNPDISGSYIVSAILLENEQIIVPNYIGKNTIGENRSSYSTYRKG
;
A
#
# COMPACT_ATOMS: atom_id res chain seq x y z
N MET A 1 -10.56 -11.82 -20.57
CA MET A 1 -11.45 -11.30 -19.51
C MET A 1 -10.62 -11.33 -18.24
N GLU A 2 -9.94 -10.23 -17.93
CA GLU A 2 -8.93 -10.20 -16.86
C GLU A 2 -9.59 -10.06 -15.49
N LEU A 3 -9.20 -10.93 -14.56
CA LEU A 3 -9.63 -10.92 -13.17
C LEU A 3 -9.15 -9.61 -12.53
N LYS A 4 -10.04 -8.63 -12.38
CA LYS A 4 -9.79 -7.44 -11.56
C LYS A 4 -9.63 -7.87 -10.11
N SER A 5 -8.43 -7.74 -9.57
CA SER A 5 -8.12 -8.00 -8.17
C SER A 5 -8.80 -6.94 -7.28
N PHE A 6 -9.90 -7.32 -6.62
CA PHE A 6 -10.94 -6.47 -6.02
C PHE A 6 -10.53 -5.41 -4.98
N SER A 7 -9.25 -5.24 -4.64
CA SER A 7 -8.80 -4.13 -3.78
C SER A 7 -7.37 -3.69 -4.06
N TRP A 8 -6.71 -4.17 -5.11
CA TRP A 8 -5.32 -3.84 -5.43
C TRP A 8 -5.12 -3.61 -6.92
N GLU A 9 -4.22 -2.68 -7.23
CA GLU A 9 -3.85 -2.36 -8.61
C GLU A 9 -2.40 -1.91 -8.67
N VAL A 10 -1.61 -2.49 -9.57
CA VAL A 10 -0.28 -1.96 -9.89
C VAL A 10 -0.46 -0.87 -10.95
N ARG A 11 -0.24 0.39 -10.56
CA ARG A 11 -0.45 1.55 -11.43
C ARG A 11 0.77 1.85 -12.30
N SER A 12 1.95 1.56 -11.78
CA SER A 12 3.22 1.73 -12.49
C SER A 12 4.28 0.78 -11.92
N GLU A 13 5.47 0.76 -12.51
CA GLU A 13 6.61 -0.01 -12.00
C GLU A 13 7.06 0.41 -10.59
N THR A 14 6.66 1.60 -10.15
CA THR A 14 7.06 2.20 -8.87
C THR A 14 5.90 2.40 -7.90
N CYS A 15 4.64 2.19 -8.31
CA CYS A 15 3.48 2.38 -7.44
C CYS A 15 2.42 1.28 -7.58
N ALA A 16 2.01 0.76 -6.42
CA ALA A 16 0.82 -0.07 -6.28
C ALA A 16 -0.19 0.62 -5.35
N VAL A 17 -1.47 0.45 -5.64
CA VAL A 17 -2.57 1.05 -4.90
C VAL A 17 -3.41 -0.03 -4.26
N LYS A 18 -3.80 0.18 -3.01
CA LYS A 18 -4.77 -0.63 -2.29
C LYS A 18 -5.99 0.20 -1.96
N THR A 19 -7.17 -0.31 -2.27
CA THR A 19 -8.42 0.15 -1.65
C THR A 19 -8.49 -0.39 -0.22
N VAL A 20 -8.69 0.52 0.73
CA VAL A 20 -8.79 0.22 2.16
C VAL A 20 -10.01 -0.64 2.41
N ASP A 21 -9.78 -1.76 3.11
CA ASP A 21 -10.80 -2.73 3.50
C ASP A 21 -10.81 -2.93 5.01
N PHE A 22 -11.83 -3.65 5.49
CA PHE A 22 -12.01 -3.98 6.90
C PHE A 22 -10.76 -4.60 7.55
N SER A 23 -10.08 -5.52 6.84
CA SER A 23 -8.94 -6.26 7.39
C SER A 23 -7.75 -5.33 7.66
N LEU A 24 -7.52 -4.35 6.79
CA LEU A 24 -6.49 -3.35 6.98
C LEU A 24 -6.80 -2.46 8.19
N LEU A 25 -8.04 -2.00 8.31
CA LEU A 25 -8.47 -1.11 9.41
C LEU A 25 -8.46 -1.81 10.77
N LYS A 26 -9.01 -3.02 10.86
CA LYS A 26 -9.19 -3.72 12.14
C LYS A 26 -7.97 -4.54 12.53
N GLU A 27 -7.37 -5.24 11.59
CA GLU A 27 -6.28 -6.18 11.89
C GLU A 27 -4.91 -5.57 11.64
N GLY A 28 -4.81 -4.54 10.80
CA GLY A 28 -3.53 -4.02 10.32
C GLY A 28 -2.87 -4.98 9.34
N THR A 29 -3.68 -5.74 8.60
CA THR A 29 -3.18 -6.72 7.62
C THR A 29 -3.90 -6.54 6.29
N THR A 30 -3.28 -6.99 5.21
CA THR A 30 -3.91 -7.01 3.90
C THR A 30 -3.45 -8.21 3.09
N GLY A 31 -4.37 -8.87 2.40
CA GLY A 31 -4.02 -9.84 1.38
C GLY A 31 -3.36 -9.13 0.20
N ILE A 32 -2.32 -9.73 -0.37
CA ILE A 32 -1.69 -9.29 -1.63
C ILE A 32 -2.05 -10.32 -2.70
N PRO A 33 -2.72 -9.92 -3.78
CA PRO A 33 -3.01 -10.79 -4.91
C PRO A 33 -1.75 -11.32 -5.60
N GLN A 34 -1.86 -12.47 -6.25
CA GLN A 34 -0.72 -13.16 -6.88
C GLN A 34 -0.08 -12.39 -8.04
N ASP A 35 -0.90 -11.64 -8.76
CA ASP A 35 -0.55 -10.70 -9.84
C ASP A 35 0.14 -9.43 -9.29
N VAL A 36 -0.11 -9.07 -8.04
CA VAL A 36 0.49 -7.90 -7.38
C VAL A 36 1.78 -8.26 -6.64
N ALA A 37 1.93 -9.50 -6.15
CA ALA A 37 3.10 -9.94 -5.39
C ALA A 37 4.46 -9.65 -6.08
N PRO A 38 4.62 -9.81 -7.42
CA PRO A 38 5.87 -9.46 -8.10
C PRO A 38 6.27 -7.99 -7.96
N PHE A 39 5.34 -7.06 -7.73
CA PHE A 39 5.68 -5.66 -7.46
C PHE A 39 6.59 -5.51 -6.24
N PHE A 40 6.37 -6.32 -5.21
CA PHE A 40 7.09 -6.25 -3.94
C PHE A 40 8.41 -7.03 -3.94
N PHE A 41 8.49 -8.12 -4.72
CA PHE A 41 9.56 -9.12 -4.60
C PHE A 41 10.25 -9.49 -5.92
N ASN A 42 9.80 -8.93 -7.04
CA ASN A 42 10.13 -9.36 -8.41
C ASN A 42 9.80 -10.84 -8.69
N SER A 43 9.09 -11.50 -7.77
CA SER A 43 8.69 -12.91 -7.83
C SER A 43 7.47 -13.15 -6.93
N GLN A 44 6.99 -14.40 -6.87
CA GLN A 44 6.13 -14.83 -5.78
C GLN A 44 6.97 -15.49 -4.68
N LEU A 45 6.56 -15.32 -3.42
CA LEU A 45 7.05 -16.15 -2.31
C LEU A 45 6.61 -17.61 -2.50
N GLU A 46 7.38 -18.56 -2.00
CA GLU A 46 6.99 -19.97 -1.92
C GLU A 46 5.96 -20.22 -0.80
N GLU A 47 5.20 -21.31 -0.87
CA GLU A 47 4.23 -21.66 0.18
C GLU A 47 4.97 -21.93 1.50
N GLY A 48 4.58 -21.23 2.58
CA GLY A 48 5.29 -21.30 3.86
C GLY A 48 6.43 -20.29 4.00
N GLU A 49 6.81 -19.57 2.93
CA GLU A 49 7.85 -18.55 2.99
C GLU A 49 7.35 -17.27 3.67
N ASP A 50 8.29 -16.63 4.37
CA ASP A 50 8.15 -15.37 5.06
C ASP A 50 9.25 -14.41 4.57
N ARG A 51 8.88 -13.16 4.29
CA ARG A 51 9.83 -12.12 3.89
C ARG A 51 9.50 -10.80 4.59
N GLN A 52 10.52 -10.02 4.91
CA GLN A 52 10.35 -8.69 5.49
C GLN A 52 10.70 -7.62 4.47
N LEU A 53 9.85 -6.59 4.37
CA LEU A 53 10.14 -5.36 3.63
C LEU A 53 9.99 -4.16 4.54
N GLU A 54 10.77 -3.12 4.28
CA GLU A 54 10.66 -1.87 5.02
C GLU A 54 9.51 -1.03 4.45
N PHE A 55 8.67 -0.51 5.33
CA PHE A 55 7.62 0.43 4.98
C PHE A 55 7.74 1.70 5.80
N VAL A 56 7.50 2.84 5.18
CA VAL A 56 7.47 4.16 5.80
C VAL A 56 6.03 4.67 5.82
N VAL A 57 5.47 4.83 7.01
CA VAL A 57 4.11 5.32 7.24
C VAL A 57 4.18 6.56 8.12
N LEU A 58 3.69 7.71 7.62
CA LEU A 58 3.74 8.99 8.34
C LEU A 58 5.13 9.32 8.93
N GLY A 59 6.19 9.00 8.20
CA GLY A 59 7.58 9.28 8.58
C GLY A 59 8.20 8.27 9.54
N GLN A 60 7.46 7.27 10.03
CA GLN A 60 8.04 6.16 10.77
C GLN A 60 8.32 4.99 9.82
N SER A 61 9.54 4.47 9.84
CA SER A 61 9.88 3.23 9.15
C SER A 61 9.82 2.00 10.07
N ALA A 62 9.42 0.86 9.52
CA ALA A 62 9.52 -0.43 10.19
C ALA A 62 9.54 -1.58 9.18
N LYS A 63 10.11 -2.71 9.58
CA LYS A 63 10.07 -3.94 8.78
C LYS A 63 8.73 -4.64 8.98
N CYS A 64 7.93 -4.73 7.92
CA CYS A 64 6.68 -5.45 7.93
C CYS A 64 6.86 -6.85 7.34
N LEU A 65 6.21 -7.82 7.94
CA LEU A 65 6.21 -9.21 7.48
C LEU A 65 5.24 -9.37 6.32
N ILE A 66 5.65 -10.10 5.30
CA ILE A 66 4.79 -10.66 4.27
C ILE A 66 4.99 -12.17 4.27
N SER A 67 3.91 -12.91 4.41
CA SER A 67 3.95 -14.38 4.38
C SER A 67 3.03 -14.93 3.30
N ARG A 68 3.39 -16.10 2.75
CA ARG A 68 2.48 -16.88 1.90
C ARG A 68 1.98 -18.09 2.67
N ARG A 69 0.66 -18.15 2.88
CA ARG A 69 -0.03 -19.30 3.49
C ARG A 69 -1.34 -19.55 2.73
N ASN A 70 -1.68 -20.82 2.52
CA ASN A 70 -2.86 -21.25 1.78
C ASN A 70 -2.99 -20.53 0.42
N ASN A 71 -1.89 -20.45 -0.32
CA ASN A 71 -1.82 -19.81 -1.64
C ASN A 71 -2.13 -18.29 -1.65
N ARG A 72 -2.09 -17.63 -0.50
CA ARG A 72 -2.35 -16.19 -0.35
C ARG A 72 -1.16 -15.50 0.30
N HIS A 73 -0.68 -14.43 -0.33
CA HIS A 73 0.26 -13.51 0.29
C HIS A 73 -0.50 -12.59 1.24
N ARG A 74 0.07 -12.32 2.42
CA ARG A 74 -0.51 -11.39 3.39
C ARG A 74 0.59 -10.51 3.97
N LEU A 75 0.38 -9.21 3.94
CA LEU A 75 1.22 -8.19 4.56
C LEU A 75 0.67 -7.83 5.94
N PHE A 76 1.58 -7.71 6.92
CA PHE A 76 1.28 -7.43 8.31
C PHE A 76 1.98 -6.15 8.78
N PHE A 77 1.21 -5.12 9.10
CA PHE A 77 1.71 -3.84 9.61
C PHE A 77 1.81 -3.81 11.14
N LYS A 78 2.24 -4.91 11.78
CA LYS A 78 2.18 -5.04 13.25
C LYS A 78 2.81 -3.84 13.98
N GLU A 79 3.95 -3.35 13.49
CA GLU A 79 4.69 -2.23 14.08
C GLU A 79 4.24 -0.84 13.58
N LEU A 80 3.45 -0.78 12.50
CA LEU A 80 2.96 0.47 11.89
C LEU A 80 1.44 0.65 12.03
N LYS A 81 0.74 -0.29 12.68
CA LYS A 81 -0.73 -0.27 12.79
C LYS A 81 -1.25 1.02 13.41
N HIS A 82 -0.61 1.50 14.48
CA HIS A 82 -0.98 2.77 15.12
C HIS A 82 -0.67 3.98 14.22
N ARG A 83 0.35 3.90 13.38
CA ARG A 83 0.65 4.95 12.39
C ARG A 83 -0.35 4.96 11.26
N LEU A 84 -0.77 3.80 10.76
CA LEU A 84 -1.85 3.71 9.76
C LEU A 84 -3.15 4.31 10.30
N ALA A 85 -3.46 4.12 11.58
CA ALA A 85 -4.63 4.76 12.20
C ALA A 85 -4.52 6.31 12.18
N GLY A 86 -3.31 6.87 12.19
CA GLY A 86 -3.07 8.31 12.07
C GLY A 86 -3.48 8.93 10.73
N TYR A 87 -3.71 8.11 9.69
CA TYR A 87 -4.31 8.59 8.44
C TYR A 87 -5.82 8.87 8.57
N ASN A 88 -6.50 8.38 9.61
CA ASN A 88 -7.96 8.43 9.75
C ASN A 88 -8.72 7.81 8.56
N LEU A 89 -8.21 6.68 8.05
CA LEU A 89 -8.78 5.97 6.90
C LEU A 89 -10.17 5.40 7.19
N THR A 90 -11.03 5.39 6.17
CA THR A 90 -12.29 4.64 6.12
C THR A 90 -12.27 3.61 4.99
N GLU A 91 -13.22 2.67 4.98
CA GLU A 91 -13.33 1.70 3.89
C GLU A 91 -13.62 2.42 2.56
N GLY A 92 -12.89 2.06 1.50
CA GLY A 92 -12.97 2.71 0.19
C GLY A 92 -11.87 3.75 -0.07
N ASP A 93 -11.21 4.28 0.97
CA ASP A 93 -10.03 5.13 0.81
C ASP A 93 -8.90 4.40 0.08
N LEU A 94 -7.90 5.15 -0.39
CA LEU A 94 -6.79 4.58 -1.15
C LEU A 94 -5.48 4.71 -0.37
N LEU A 95 -4.75 3.60 -0.26
CA LEU A 95 -3.34 3.58 0.13
C LEU A 95 -2.46 3.40 -1.09
N PHE A 96 -1.44 4.24 -1.20
CA PHE A 96 -0.43 4.18 -2.25
C PHE A 96 0.86 3.61 -1.65
N PHE A 97 1.44 2.65 -2.34
CA PHE A 97 2.68 1.97 -2.00
C PHE A 97 3.73 2.30 -3.05
N ASP A 98 4.47 3.37 -2.82
CA ASP A 98 5.52 3.82 -3.72
C ASP A 98 6.85 3.18 -3.34
N LYS A 99 7.62 2.71 -4.31
CA LYS A 99 9.02 2.33 -4.09
C LYS A 99 9.79 3.56 -3.60
N ASN A 100 10.56 3.38 -2.56
CA ASN A 100 11.40 4.44 -2.01
C ASN A 100 12.61 4.66 -2.94
N PRO A 101 12.77 5.85 -3.53
CA PRO A 101 13.89 6.14 -4.43
C PRO A 101 15.23 6.19 -3.70
N ASP A 102 15.22 6.50 -2.40
CA ASP A 102 16.42 6.67 -1.60
C ASP A 102 16.90 5.35 -0.96
N ILE A 103 15.98 4.39 -0.77
CA ILE A 103 16.24 3.12 -0.09
C ILE A 103 15.66 1.96 -0.90
N SER A 104 16.54 1.20 -1.56
CA SER A 104 16.14 0.01 -2.31
C SER A 104 15.45 -1.02 -1.41
N GLY A 105 14.32 -1.58 -1.88
CA GLY A 105 13.52 -2.55 -1.14
C GLY A 105 12.68 -1.94 0.00
N SER A 106 12.60 -0.61 0.09
CA SER A 106 11.72 0.12 1.00
C SER A 106 10.54 0.71 0.24
N TYR A 107 9.40 0.84 0.91
CA TYR A 107 8.17 1.39 0.35
C TYR A 107 7.63 2.52 1.20
N ILE A 108 7.23 3.60 0.55
CA ILE A 108 6.54 4.72 1.15
C ILE A 108 5.05 4.46 1.04
N VAL A 109 4.34 4.55 2.17
CA VAL A 109 2.88 4.41 2.20
C VAL A 109 2.26 5.77 2.37
N SER A 110 1.44 6.20 1.40
CA SER A 110 0.64 7.43 1.48
C SER A 110 -0.85 7.11 1.38
N ALA A 111 -1.71 8.08 1.69
CA ALA A 111 -3.16 7.90 1.64
C ALA A 111 -3.87 9.00 0.81
N ILE A 112 -5.00 8.64 0.21
CA ILE A 112 -6.04 9.58 -0.24
C ILE A 112 -7.32 9.24 0.52
N LEU A 113 -7.82 10.22 1.28
CA LEU A 113 -9.12 10.18 1.92
C LEU A 113 -10.16 10.63 0.91
N LEU A 114 -10.97 9.71 0.38
CA LEU A 114 -11.90 10.01 -0.72
C LEU A 114 -13.06 10.89 -0.29
N GLU A 115 -13.53 10.78 0.96
CA GLU A 115 -14.62 11.63 1.46
C GLU A 115 -14.25 13.12 1.49
N ASN A 116 -12.97 13.42 1.75
CA ASN A 116 -12.47 14.79 1.94
C ASN A 116 -11.50 15.24 0.82
N GLU A 117 -11.30 14.40 -0.19
CA GLU A 117 -10.30 14.56 -1.25
C GLU A 117 -8.89 14.92 -0.72
N GLN A 118 -8.57 14.49 0.50
CA GLN A 118 -7.34 14.87 1.19
C GLN A 118 -6.22 13.87 0.88
N ILE A 119 -5.13 14.37 0.30
CA ILE A 119 -3.91 13.59 0.08
C ILE A 119 -3.01 13.75 1.30
N ILE A 120 -2.68 12.64 1.96
CA ILE A 120 -1.74 12.61 3.09
C ILE A 120 -0.46 11.91 2.64
N VAL A 121 0.63 12.65 2.62
CA VAL A 121 1.98 12.15 2.27
C VAL A 121 2.91 12.26 3.48
N PRO A 122 3.86 11.33 3.66
CA PRO A 122 4.85 11.47 4.72
C PRO A 122 5.68 12.76 4.55
N ASN A 123 5.85 13.53 5.63
CA ASN A 123 6.44 14.87 5.63
C ASN A 123 7.89 14.97 5.12
N TYR A 124 8.59 13.85 4.95
CA TYR A 124 10.01 13.80 4.55
C TYR A 124 10.21 13.64 3.05
N ILE A 125 9.15 13.42 2.27
CA ILE A 125 9.24 13.22 0.83
C ILE A 125 8.77 14.50 0.18
N GLY A 126 9.65 15.12 -0.63
CA GLY A 126 9.25 16.24 -1.46
C GLY A 126 8.01 15.85 -2.27
N LYS A 127 7.00 16.72 -2.37
CA LYS A 127 5.75 16.42 -3.11
C LYS A 127 5.98 15.97 -4.57
N ASN A 128 7.18 16.21 -5.10
CA ASN A 128 7.60 15.86 -6.46
C ASN A 128 8.33 14.51 -6.57
N THR A 129 8.60 13.80 -5.47
CA THR A 129 9.36 12.52 -5.50
C THR A 129 8.45 11.29 -5.63
N ILE A 130 7.14 11.50 -5.69
CA ILE A 130 6.13 10.45 -5.81
C ILE A 130 5.64 10.46 -7.26
N GLY A 131 5.89 9.38 -8.00
CA GLY A 131 5.73 9.31 -9.46
C GLY A 131 4.30 9.31 -9.99
N GLU A 132 3.29 9.23 -9.12
CA GLU A 132 1.89 9.14 -9.54
C GLU A 132 1.14 10.48 -9.39
N ASN A 133 0.42 10.90 -10.44
CA ASN A 133 -0.44 12.08 -10.39
C ASN A 133 -1.72 11.79 -9.59
N ARG A 134 -1.60 11.93 -8.27
CA ARG A 134 -2.67 11.68 -7.30
C ARG A 134 -3.86 12.64 -7.40
N SER A 135 -3.69 13.80 -8.02
CA SER A 135 -4.76 14.78 -8.28
C SER A 135 -5.83 14.25 -9.24
N SER A 136 -5.52 13.22 -10.01
CA SER A 136 -6.51 12.55 -10.87
C SER A 136 -7.58 11.77 -10.08
N TYR A 137 -7.31 11.42 -8.81
CA TYR A 137 -8.24 10.64 -7.99
C TYR A 137 -9.30 11.49 -7.27
N SER A 138 -9.03 12.78 -7.03
CA SER A 138 -10.03 13.69 -6.45
C SER A 138 -11.11 14.12 -7.44
N THR A 139 -10.85 13.98 -8.75
CA THR A 139 -11.76 14.48 -9.80
C THR A 139 -12.82 13.48 -10.27
N TYR A 140 -12.81 12.23 -9.77
CA TYR A 140 -13.71 11.15 -10.24
C TYR A 140 -15.15 11.19 -9.70
N ARG A 141 -15.61 12.25 -9.02
CA ARG A 141 -17.00 12.38 -8.54
C ARG A 141 -17.68 13.74 -8.83
N LYS A 142 -17.38 14.37 -9.96
CA LYS A 142 -18.36 15.26 -10.62
C LYS A 142 -18.91 14.57 -11.87
N GLY A 143 -19.77 13.58 -11.67
CA GLY A 143 -20.51 12.86 -12.69
C GLY A 143 -21.75 12.24 -12.09
#